data_AF-A0A820ICE8-F1
#
_entry.id   AF-A0A820ICE8-F1
#
_cell.length_a   1.000
_cell.length_b   1.000
_cell.length_c   1.000
_cell.angle_alpha   90.00
_cell.angle_beta   90.00
_cell.angle_gamma   90.00
#
_symmetry.space_group_name_H-M   'P 1'
#
loop_
_entity.id
_entity.type
_entity.pdbx_description
1 polymer ?
#
loop_
_entity_poly.entity_id
_entity_poly.type
_entity_poly.pdbx_seq_one_letter_code
_entity_poly.pdbx_strand_id
1 'polypeptide(L)'
;HARNWFYIIHSKISRCLLEILPEIEERFYAERDNNEVKALGWLAEQVHYDDLTTIKSWRPVFLVLTDSEICFLSHSPVSRQASRESNITYPVLSSRLIQSTRDTSTDIDISLLSLRVGTKFGVVIHTFRIETKYDLDYWTTSISQCIQSAVQRIKEVIFPCKWNNRLCKLYLHYEDGFALYAEPDIGNISARLLWQEPFEKLRSSSDDNNHLLMLDFHGEEGVMELYFDASPKSFVFHLHAFF
;
A
#
# COMPACT_ATOMS: atom_id res chain seq x y z
N HIS A 1 -2.03 -29.75 -23.57
CA HIS A 1 -0.91 -30.29 -22.77
C HIS A 1 -0.21 -29.24 -21.91
N ALA A 2 0.23 -28.11 -22.45
CA ALA A 2 0.91 -27.05 -21.66
C ALA A 2 0.09 -26.51 -20.48
N ARG A 3 -1.21 -26.26 -20.67
CA ARG A 3 -2.12 -25.79 -19.62
C ARG A 3 -2.31 -26.78 -18.46
N ASN A 4 -2.25 -28.09 -18.72
CA ASN A 4 -2.33 -29.09 -17.67
C ASN A 4 -1.03 -29.14 -16.86
N TRP A 5 0.12 -29.08 -17.54
CA TRP A 5 1.42 -28.96 -16.88
C TRP A 5 1.51 -27.71 -16.00
N PHE A 6 0.99 -26.59 -16.50
CA PHE A 6 0.88 -25.36 -15.74
C PHE A 6 0.14 -25.57 -14.42
N TYR A 7 -1.10 -26.09 -14.43
CA TYR A 7 -1.86 -26.31 -13.20
C TYR A 7 -1.22 -27.33 -12.24
N ILE A 8 -0.54 -28.36 -12.77
CA ILE A 8 0.19 -29.34 -11.95
C ILE A 8 1.39 -28.68 -11.24
N ILE A 9 2.18 -27.89 -11.97
CA ILE A 9 3.33 -27.18 -11.39
C ILE A 9 2.83 -26.15 -10.38
N HIS A 10 1.80 -25.38 -10.73
CA HIS A 10 1.24 -24.33 -9.88
C HIS A 10 0.72 -24.90 -8.54
N SER A 11 -0.07 -25.98 -8.60
CA SER A 11 -0.57 -26.65 -7.39
C SER A 11 0.56 -27.24 -6.54
N LYS A 12 1.62 -27.76 -7.16
CA LYS A 12 2.80 -28.25 -6.45
C LYS A 12 3.55 -27.12 -5.74
N ILE A 13 3.70 -25.95 -6.38
CA ILE A 13 4.28 -24.75 -5.77
C ILE A 13 3.46 -24.33 -4.56
N SER A 14 2.13 -24.18 -4.70
CA SER A 14 1.24 -23.80 -3.59
C SER A 14 1.37 -24.76 -2.39
N ARG A 15 1.47 -26.07 -2.65
CA ARG A 15 1.67 -27.06 -1.57
C ARG A 15 3.04 -26.93 -0.90
N CYS A 16 4.11 -26.77 -1.68
CA CYS A 16 5.44 -26.55 -1.12
C CYS A 16 5.52 -25.26 -0.30
N LEU A 17 4.78 -24.21 -0.67
CA LEU A 17 4.70 -22.98 0.12
C LEU A 17 4.10 -23.23 1.51
N LEU A 18 3.08 -24.08 1.62
CA LEU A 18 2.49 -24.45 2.91
C LEU A 18 3.46 -25.24 3.79
N GLU A 19 4.31 -26.08 3.19
CA GLU A 19 5.33 -26.86 3.91
C GLU A 19 6.41 -25.97 4.55
N ILE A 20 6.77 -24.86 3.90
CA ILE A 20 7.80 -23.92 4.38
C ILE A 20 7.23 -22.69 5.11
N LEU A 21 5.90 -22.54 5.16
CA LEU A 21 5.25 -21.40 5.80
C LEU A 21 5.72 -21.17 7.25
N PRO A 22 5.85 -22.19 8.13
CA PRO A 22 6.30 -21.97 9.51
C PRO A 22 7.71 -21.36 9.60
N GLU A 23 8.61 -21.73 8.69
CA GLU A 23 9.98 -21.20 8.65
C GLU A 23 9.98 -19.73 8.19
N ILE A 24 9.11 -19.39 7.22
CA ILE A 24 8.93 -18.01 6.77
C ILE A 24 8.35 -17.17 7.92
N GLU A 25 7.30 -17.66 8.56
CA GLU A 25 6.67 -17.00 9.70
C GLU A 25 7.67 -16.76 10.83
N GLU A 26 8.39 -17.78 11.29
CA GLU A 26 9.41 -17.64 12.35
C GLU A 26 10.43 -16.56 12.02
N ARG A 27 10.90 -16.51 10.76
CA ARG A 27 11.82 -15.48 10.30
C ARG A 27 11.22 -14.08 10.37
N PHE A 28 10.02 -13.89 9.84
CA PHE A 28 9.36 -12.57 9.85
C PHE A 28 8.97 -12.14 11.25
N TYR A 29 8.53 -13.05 12.12
CA TYR A 29 8.25 -12.78 13.53
C TYR A 29 9.50 -12.34 14.29
N ALA A 30 10.65 -13.01 14.08
CA ALA A 30 11.90 -12.68 14.75
C ALA A 30 12.50 -11.34 14.28
N GLU A 31 12.34 -10.98 13.01
CA GLU A 31 12.89 -9.75 12.43
C GLU A 31 11.97 -8.53 12.61
N ARG A 32 10.63 -8.71 12.74
CA ARG A 32 9.63 -7.63 12.58
C ARG A 32 8.59 -7.50 13.69
N ASP A 33 8.92 -7.90 14.91
CA ASP A 33 8.16 -7.58 16.13
C ASP A 33 6.66 -7.95 16.06
N ASN A 34 6.39 -9.27 15.95
CA ASN A 34 5.03 -9.86 15.99
C ASN A 34 4.08 -9.58 14.81
N ASN A 35 4.60 -9.18 13.64
CA ASN A 35 3.80 -9.08 12.42
C ASN A 35 3.30 -10.46 11.91
N GLU A 36 1.99 -10.67 11.89
CA GLU A 36 1.38 -11.92 11.42
C GLU A 36 1.36 -11.98 9.88
N VAL A 37 1.83 -13.09 9.30
CA VAL A 37 1.77 -13.32 7.86
C VAL A 37 0.34 -13.61 7.43
N LYS A 38 -0.21 -12.79 6.53
CA LYS A 38 -1.59 -12.89 6.02
C LYS A 38 -1.69 -13.52 4.64
N ALA A 39 -0.68 -13.30 3.79
CA ALA A 39 -0.58 -13.93 2.49
C ALA A 39 0.87 -13.96 2.02
N LEU A 40 1.21 -14.94 1.17
CA LEU A 40 2.51 -15.01 0.54
C LEU A 40 2.45 -15.73 -0.80
N GLY A 41 3.45 -15.50 -1.65
CA GLY A 41 3.59 -16.24 -2.89
C GLY A 41 4.44 -15.54 -3.94
N TRP A 42 4.71 -16.28 -5.00
CA TRP A 42 5.41 -15.77 -6.17
C TRP A 42 4.43 -15.05 -7.10
N LEU A 43 4.80 -13.86 -7.55
CA LEU A 43 4.18 -13.15 -8.66
C LEU A 43 5.22 -12.84 -9.74
N ALA A 44 4.74 -12.59 -10.95
CA ALA A 44 5.55 -12.08 -12.03
C ALA A 44 5.34 -10.56 -12.12
N GLU A 45 6.33 -9.78 -11.74
CA GLU A 45 6.30 -8.31 -11.77
C GLU A 45 6.84 -7.78 -13.10
N GLN A 46 6.17 -6.78 -13.66
CA GLN A 46 6.59 -6.09 -14.87
C GLN A 46 7.87 -5.31 -14.61
N VAL A 47 8.87 -5.52 -15.46
CA VAL A 47 10.11 -4.72 -15.44
C VAL A 47 9.95 -3.57 -16.43
N HIS A 48 10.17 -2.35 -15.93
CA HIS A 48 10.24 -1.14 -16.74
C HIS A 48 11.69 -0.94 -17.17
N TYR A 49 12.04 -1.38 -18.38
CA TYR A 49 13.23 -0.88 -19.06
C TYR A 49 12.86 0.45 -19.72
N ASP A 50 13.83 1.37 -19.84
CA ASP A 50 13.71 2.72 -20.44
C ASP A 50 12.54 2.90 -21.41
N ASP A 51 11.88 4.07 -21.35
CA ASP A 51 10.65 4.47 -22.07
C ASP A 51 10.65 4.24 -23.61
N LEU A 52 11.79 3.84 -24.18
CA LEU A 52 12.00 3.53 -25.60
C LEU A 52 11.71 2.08 -25.99
N THR A 53 11.57 1.16 -25.02
CA THR A 53 11.30 -0.26 -25.33
C THR A 53 9.86 -0.64 -25.05
N THR A 54 9.12 -0.99 -26.11
CA THR A 54 7.73 -1.49 -26.04
C THR A 54 7.61 -2.94 -25.55
N ILE A 55 8.73 -3.60 -25.27
CA ILE A 55 8.75 -5.01 -24.85
C ILE A 55 8.53 -5.08 -23.34
N LYS A 56 7.34 -5.52 -22.94
CA LYS A 56 7.05 -5.89 -21.55
C LYS A 56 7.88 -7.13 -21.20
N SER A 57 8.67 -7.05 -20.14
CA SER A 57 9.35 -8.19 -19.55
C SER A 57 8.90 -8.40 -18.11
N TRP A 58 9.04 -9.62 -17.61
CA TRP A 58 8.51 -10.04 -16.32
C TRP A 58 9.63 -10.67 -15.49
N ARG A 59 9.73 -10.28 -14.23
CA ARG A 59 10.64 -10.90 -13.26
C ARG A 59 9.84 -11.60 -12.15
N PRO A 60 10.31 -12.76 -11.64
CA PRO A 60 9.70 -13.34 -10.45
C PRO A 60 9.99 -12.45 -9.24
N VAL A 61 8.98 -12.25 -8.40
CA VAL A 61 9.10 -11.59 -7.09
C VAL A 61 8.28 -12.37 -6.08
N PHE A 62 8.83 -12.58 -4.89
CA PHE A 62 8.10 -13.21 -3.81
C PHE A 62 7.55 -12.13 -2.88
N LEU A 63 6.22 -12.07 -2.76
CA LEU A 63 5.56 -11.14 -1.84
C LEU A 63 5.22 -11.83 -0.53
N VAL A 64 5.39 -11.08 0.56
CA VAL A 64 4.89 -11.43 1.88
C VAL A 64 4.03 -10.26 2.36
N LEU A 65 2.74 -10.52 2.53
CA LEU A 65 1.80 -9.61 3.16
C LEU A 65 1.73 -9.95 4.64
N THR A 66 2.07 -8.99 5.48
CA THR A 66 1.84 -9.04 6.92
C THR A 66 0.67 -8.16 7.29
N ASP A 67 0.26 -8.16 8.55
CA ASP A 67 -0.80 -7.31 9.10
C ASP A 67 -0.48 -5.81 9.11
N SER A 68 0.76 -5.40 8.80
CA SER A 68 1.19 -4.00 8.77
C SER A 68 1.93 -3.58 7.50
N GLU A 69 2.62 -4.52 6.83
CA GLU A 69 3.51 -4.24 5.70
C GLU A 69 3.40 -5.26 4.54
N ILE A 70 3.72 -4.80 3.33
CA ILE A 70 3.93 -5.62 2.13
C ILE A 70 5.42 -5.66 1.83
N CYS A 71 6.01 -6.85 1.88
CA CYS A 71 7.44 -7.07 1.62
C CYS A 71 7.66 -7.75 0.27
N PHE A 72 8.67 -7.28 -0.46
CA PHE A 72 9.08 -7.80 -1.76
C PHE A 72 10.47 -8.43 -1.63
N LEU A 73 10.58 -9.71 -1.96
CA LEU A 73 11.82 -10.46 -1.94
C LEU A 73 12.23 -10.83 -3.37
N SER A 74 13.48 -10.54 -3.71
CA SER A 74 14.16 -10.92 -4.95
C SER A 74 14.46 -12.42 -5.03
N HIS A 75 14.53 -13.09 -3.87
CA HIS A 75 14.90 -14.49 -3.73
C HIS A 75 13.89 -15.24 -2.87
N SER A 76 14.02 -16.57 -2.84
CA SER A 76 13.24 -17.42 -1.94
C SER A 76 13.41 -16.97 -0.47
N PRO A 77 12.33 -16.87 0.32
CA PRO A 77 12.36 -16.38 1.70
C PRO A 77 13.22 -17.24 2.64
N VAL A 78 13.43 -18.52 2.31
CA VAL A 78 14.26 -19.47 3.08
C VAL A 78 15.71 -19.52 2.59
N SER A 79 16.08 -18.72 1.58
CA SER A 79 17.45 -18.70 1.07
C SER A 79 18.38 -17.90 1.98
N ARG A 80 19.62 -18.37 2.15
CA ARG A 80 20.68 -17.61 2.85
C ARG A 80 20.96 -16.24 2.21
N GLN A 81 20.66 -16.09 0.91
CA GLN A 81 20.80 -14.84 0.18
C GLN A 81 19.73 -13.82 0.57
N ALA A 82 18.49 -14.26 0.81
CA ALA A 82 17.40 -13.40 1.25
C ALA A 82 17.64 -12.76 2.64
N SER A 83 18.56 -13.30 3.45
CA SER A 83 18.96 -12.71 4.74
C SER A 83 19.95 -11.53 4.58
N ARG A 84 20.55 -11.35 3.41
CA ARG A 84 21.63 -10.37 3.17
C ARG A 84 21.20 -9.14 2.36
N GLU A 85 20.05 -9.20 1.70
CA GLU A 85 19.55 -8.11 0.85
C GLU A 85 18.50 -7.26 1.58
N SER A 86 18.47 -5.96 1.27
CA SER A 86 17.44 -5.06 1.77
C SER A 86 16.13 -5.33 1.03
N ASN A 87 15.12 -5.80 1.75
CA ASN A 87 13.78 -6.02 1.21
C ASN A 87 13.12 -4.67 0.93
N ILE A 88 12.44 -4.56 -0.21
CA ILE A 88 11.55 -3.41 -0.45
C ILE A 88 10.28 -3.67 0.37
N THR A 89 9.92 -2.71 1.21
CA THR A 89 8.76 -2.83 2.09
C THR A 89 7.90 -1.57 2.02
N TYR A 90 6.58 -1.76 2.00
CA TYR A 90 5.60 -0.68 2.03
C TYR A 90 4.56 -0.90 3.13
N PRO A 91 4.14 0.16 3.85
CA PRO A 91 3.01 0.05 4.77
C PRO A 91 1.74 -0.33 4.02
N VAL A 92 0.95 -1.24 4.58
CA VAL A 92 -0.32 -1.69 4.00
C VAL A 92 -1.28 -0.50 3.82
N LEU A 93 -1.34 0.42 4.78
CA LEU A 93 -2.18 1.62 4.70
C LEU A 93 -1.79 2.61 3.60
N SER A 94 -0.54 2.55 3.13
CA SER A 94 -0.06 3.39 2.01
C SER A 94 -0.33 2.76 0.65
N SER A 95 -0.98 1.60 0.61
CA SER A 95 -1.09 0.77 -0.58
C SER A 95 -2.53 0.71 -1.10
N ARG A 96 -2.69 0.68 -2.42
CA ARG A 96 -3.98 0.49 -3.09
C ARG A 96 -3.83 -0.48 -4.25
N LEU A 97 -4.78 -1.40 -4.34
CA LEU A 97 -4.82 -2.37 -5.42
C LEU A 97 -5.74 -1.88 -6.54
N ILE A 98 -5.27 -2.00 -7.78
CA ILE A 98 -6.04 -1.70 -8.98
C ILE A 98 -5.94 -2.91 -9.89
N GLN A 99 -7.08 -3.56 -10.09
CA GLN A 99 -7.20 -4.62 -11.06
C GLN A 99 -7.37 -3.99 -12.46
N SER A 100 -6.51 -4.38 -13.39
CA SER A 100 -6.67 -4.08 -14.81
C SER A 100 -6.97 -5.37 -15.55
N THR A 101 -8.14 -5.44 -16.16
CA THR A 101 -8.54 -6.60 -16.94
C THR A 101 -8.06 -6.49 -18.38
N ARG A 102 -7.43 -7.58 -18.84
CA ARG A 102 -7.18 -8.00 -20.22
C ARG A 102 -6.08 -7.24 -20.95
N ASP A 103 -4.93 -7.90 -21.05
CA ASP A 103 -4.03 -7.66 -22.19
C ASP A 103 -4.59 -8.46 -23.39
N THR A 104 -5.33 -7.78 -24.26
CA THR A 104 -5.93 -8.41 -25.47
C THR A 104 -4.90 -8.70 -26.56
N SER A 105 -3.62 -8.39 -26.34
CA SER A 105 -2.55 -8.61 -27.31
C SER A 105 -2.09 -10.08 -27.41
N THR A 106 -2.50 -10.94 -26.47
CA THR A 106 -2.18 -12.37 -26.47
C THR A 106 -3.44 -13.23 -26.43
N ASP A 107 -3.44 -14.37 -27.14
CA ASP A 107 -4.50 -15.41 -27.11
C ASP A 107 -4.73 -16.06 -25.72
N ILE A 108 -4.13 -15.50 -24.66
CA ILE A 108 -4.18 -15.98 -23.29
C ILE A 108 -4.86 -14.89 -22.46
N ASP A 109 -5.96 -15.25 -21.79
CA ASP A 109 -6.64 -14.40 -20.79
C ASP A 109 -5.71 -14.17 -19.59
N ILE A 110 -4.86 -13.14 -19.68
CA ILE A 110 -3.95 -12.71 -18.62
C ILE A 110 -4.58 -11.55 -17.86
N SER A 111 -4.65 -11.67 -16.53
CA SER A 111 -5.10 -10.59 -15.65
C SER A 111 -3.90 -9.80 -15.14
N LEU A 112 -4.02 -8.48 -15.09
CA LEU A 112 -2.99 -7.60 -14.53
C LEU A 112 -3.47 -7.03 -13.21
N LEU A 113 -2.58 -7.01 -12.23
CA LEU A 113 -2.84 -6.48 -10.91
C LEU A 113 -1.79 -5.43 -10.57
N SER A 114 -2.20 -4.18 -10.41
CA SER A 114 -1.29 -3.10 -10.06
C SER A 114 -1.43 -2.73 -8.59
N LEU A 115 -0.35 -2.89 -7.82
CA LEU A 115 -0.22 -2.31 -6.49
C LEU A 115 0.37 -0.90 -6.63
N ARG A 116 -0.40 0.11 -6.24
CA ARG A 116 0.09 1.48 -6.12
C ARG A 116 0.41 1.78 -4.67
N VAL A 117 1.50 2.50 -4.43
CA VAL A 117 1.91 2.90 -3.09
C VAL A 117 2.15 4.39 -3.05
N GLY A 118 1.45 5.10 -2.16
CA GLY A 118 1.64 6.52 -1.89
C GLY A 118 2.89 6.74 -1.04
N THR A 119 3.87 7.46 -1.57
CA THR A 119 5.11 7.81 -0.86
C THR A 119 5.30 9.33 -0.84
N LYS A 120 6.23 9.80 -0.01
CA LYS A 120 6.65 11.21 -0.01
C LYS A 120 7.28 11.67 -1.34
N PHE A 121 7.67 10.73 -2.20
CA PHE A 121 8.26 10.99 -3.52
C PHE A 121 7.27 10.78 -4.67
N GLY A 122 5.97 10.67 -4.35
CA GLY A 122 4.93 10.37 -5.32
C GLY A 122 4.46 8.92 -5.24
N VAL A 123 3.96 8.38 -6.34
CA VAL A 123 3.34 7.05 -6.38
C VAL A 123 4.29 6.03 -6.98
N VAL A 124 4.61 4.99 -6.22
CA VAL A 124 5.29 3.80 -6.76
C VAL A 124 4.23 2.83 -7.29
N ILE A 125 4.47 2.20 -8.43
CA ILE A 125 3.53 1.26 -9.06
C ILE A 125 4.26 -0.05 -9.35
N HIS A 126 3.75 -1.14 -8.80
CA HIS A 126 4.16 -2.51 -9.13
C HIS A 126 3.03 -3.16 -9.92
N THR A 127 3.30 -3.65 -11.13
CA THR A 127 2.30 -4.34 -11.95
C THR A 127 2.64 -5.81 -12.03
N PHE A 128 1.70 -6.67 -11.64
CA PHE A 128 1.85 -8.11 -11.61
C PHE A 128 1.02 -8.78 -12.69
N ARG A 129 1.60 -9.80 -13.31
CA ARG A 129 0.89 -10.76 -14.15
C ARG A 129 0.29 -11.84 -13.27
N ILE A 130 -1.02 -12.02 -13.37
CA ILE A 130 -1.75 -13.04 -12.65
C ILE A 130 -2.22 -14.12 -13.63
N GLU A 131 -1.84 -15.36 -13.35
CA GLU A 131 -1.97 -16.48 -14.29
C GLU A 131 -3.28 -17.25 -14.10
N THR A 132 -3.91 -17.17 -12.92
CA THR A 132 -5.20 -17.80 -12.65
C THR A 132 -6.17 -16.84 -11.97
N LYS A 133 -7.48 -17.08 -12.18
CA LYS A 133 -8.53 -16.37 -11.44
C LYS A 133 -8.44 -16.61 -9.94
N TYR A 134 -8.02 -17.82 -9.53
CA TYR A 134 -7.85 -18.15 -8.12
C TYR A 134 -6.79 -17.26 -7.45
N ASP A 135 -5.64 -17.06 -8.10
CA ASP A 135 -4.58 -16.20 -7.57
C ASP A 135 -5.01 -14.73 -7.54
N LEU A 136 -5.78 -14.30 -8.54
CA LEU A 136 -6.34 -12.95 -8.58
C LEU A 136 -7.27 -12.73 -7.39
N ASP A 137 -8.20 -13.65 -7.17
CA ASP A 137 -9.16 -13.59 -6.07
C ASP A 137 -8.41 -13.70 -4.71
N TYR A 138 -7.38 -14.53 -4.61
CA TYR A 138 -6.52 -14.67 -3.42
C TYR A 138 -5.82 -13.35 -3.07
N TRP A 139 -5.03 -12.79 -3.98
CA TRP A 139 -4.27 -11.56 -3.70
C TRP A 139 -5.16 -10.34 -3.47
N THR A 140 -6.23 -10.19 -4.27
CA THR A 140 -7.17 -9.08 -4.11
C THR A 140 -7.89 -9.13 -2.77
N THR A 141 -8.37 -10.30 -2.37
CA THR A 141 -9.07 -10.49 -1.09
C THR A 141 -8.12 -10.31 0.08
N SER A 142 -6.95 -10.96 0.08
CA SER A 142 -5.99 -10.89 1.17
C SER A 142 -5.49 -9.46 1.43
N ILE A 143 -5.12 -8.72 0.38
CA ILE A 143 -4.65 -7.34 0.53
C ILE A 143 -5.80 -6.44 1.03
N SER A 144 -7.00 -6.57 0.48
CA SER A 144 -8.14 -5.73 0.88
C SER A 144 -8.54 -5.97 2.34
N GLN A 145 -8.62 -7.24 2.76
CA GLN A 145 -8.89 -7.60 4.15
C GLN A 145 -7.81 -7.10 5.10
N CYS A 146 -6.55 -7.16 4.67
CA CYS A 146 -5.43 -6.68 5.47
C CYS A 146 -5.47 -5.15 5.64
N ILE A 147 -5.78 -4.40 4.57
CA ILE A 147 -5.97 -2.93 4.66
C ILE A 147 -7.09 -2.61 5.64
N GLN A 148 -8.25 -3.24 5.49
CA GLN A 148 -9.39 -3.02 6.39
C GLN A 148 -9.04 -3.33 7.86
N SER A 149 -8.36 -4.45 8.10
CA SER A 149 -7.93 -4.86 9.44
C SER A 149 -6.90 -3.88 10.02
N ALA A 150 -5.95 -3.40 9.19
CA ALA A 150 -4.94 -2.43 9.61
C ALA A 150 -5.56 -1.09 10.00
N VAL A 151 -6.56 -0.61 9.25
CA VAL A 151 -7.30 0.63 9.57
C VAL A 151 -7.98 0.52 10.93
N GLN A 152 -8.70 -0.58 11.17
CA GLN A 152 -9.39 -0.82 12.45
C GLN A 152 -8.43 -0.96 13.64
N ARG A 153 -7.23 -1.50 13.41
CA ARG A 153 -6.19 -1.68 14.43
C ARG A 153 -5.46 -0.38 14.74
N ILE A 154 -5.08 0.38 13.71
CA ILE A 154 -4.27 1.60 13.85
C ILE A 154 -5.13 2.76 14.38
N LYS A 155 -6.40 2.82 13.99
CA LYS A 155 -7.42 3.83 14.37
C LYS A 155 -7.10 5.26 13.96
N GLU A 156 -5.84 5.69 14.02
CA GLU A 156 -5.43 7.06 13.78
C GLU A 156 -4.06 7.13 13.11
N VAL A 157 -3.93 8.03 12.14
CA VAL A 157 -2.64 8.39 11.56
C VAL A 157 -2.46 9.91 11.56
N ILE A 158 -1.21 10.35 11.73
CA ILE A 158 -0.84 11.75 11.94
C ILE A 158 0.12 12.20 10.85
N PHE A 159 -0.17 13.35 10.26
CA PHE A 159 0.62 13.95 9.20
C PHE A 159 1.07 15.37 9.59
N PRO A 160 2.38 15.62 9.73
CA PRO A 160 2.91 16.96 9.88
C PRO A 160 2.62 17.80 8.63
N CYS A 161 2.11 19.00 8.82
CA CYS A 161 1.82 19.93 7.73
C CYS A 161 1.87 21.39 8.21
N LYS A 162 1.66 22.31 7.29
CA LYS A 162 1.49 23.74 7.54
C LYS A 162 0.12 24.19 7.09
N TRP A 163 -0.54 24.98 7.92
CA TRP A 163 -1.78 25.66 7.59
C TRP A 163 -1.66 27.13 8.00
N ASN A 164 -2.03 28.05 7.10
CA ASN A 164 -1.86 29.49 7.34
C ASN A 164 -0.46 29.88 7.84
N ASN A 165 0.57 29.26 7.25
CA ASN A 165 1.99 29.44 7.59
C ASN A 165 2.36 29.07 9.04
N ARG A 166 1.60 28.17 9.69
CA ARG A 166 1.89 27.63 11.03
C ARG A 166 2.04 26.12 11.00
N LEU A 167 2.99 25.59 11.77
CA LEU A 167 3.17 24.14 11.93
C LEU A 167 1.96 23.54 12.62
N CYS A 168 1.44 22.48 12.00
CA CYS A 168 0.25 21.78 12.43
C CYS A 168 0.46 20.27 12.26
N LYS A 169 -0.43 19.50 12.88
CA LYS A 169 -0.57 18.07 12.67
C LYS A 169 -1.98 17.79 12.21
N LEU A 170 -2.11 17.21 11.02
CA LEU A 170 -3.37 16.70 10.49
C LEU A 170 -3.54 15.27 10.93
N TYR A 171 -4.62 15.02 11.66
CA TYR A 171 -5.03 13.72 12.14
C TYR A 171 -6.11 13.17 11.22
N LEU A 172 -6.02 11.88 10.93
CA LEU A 172 -7.04 11.10 10.24
C LEU A 172 -7.43 9.95 11.17
N HIS A 173 -8.60 10.06 11.78
CA HIS A 173 -9.16 9.11 12.72
C HIS A 173 -10.25 8.28 12.04
N TYR A 174 -10.29 6.97 12.34
CA TYR A 174 -11.21 6.00 11.73
C TYR A 174 -12.69 6.34 11.96
N GLU A 175 -13.02 6.91 13.12
CA GLU A 175 -14.41 7.22 13.48
C GLU A 175 -14.71 8.72 13.41
N ASP A 176 -13.73 9.57 13.72
CA ASP A 176 -13.95 11.02 13.89
C ASP A 176 -13.57 11.85 12.65
N GLY A 177 -13.02 11.21 11.61
CA GLY A 177 -12.60 11.87 10.38
C GLY A 177 -11.30 12.64 10.55
N PHE A 178 -11.34 13.94 10.23
CA PHE A 178 -10.18 14.82 10.15
C PHE A 178 -10.12 15.74 11.37
N ALA A 179 -8.94 15.93 11.93
CA ALA A 179 -8.71 16.99 12.91
C ALA A 179 -7.36 17.67 12.66
N LEU A 180 -7.33 19.00 12.72
CA LEU A 180 -6.09 19.76 12.62
C LEU A 180 -5.74 20.37 13.96
N TYR A 181 -4.56 20.06 14.47
CA TYR A 181 -4.02 20.65 15.68
C TYR A 181 -2.84 21.55 15.36
N ALA A 182 -2.79 22.72 15.98
CA ALA A 182 -1.58 23.52 16.00
C ALA A 182 -0.49 22.78 16.80
N GLU A 183 0.73 22.77 16.29
CA GLU A 183 1.86 22.34 17.12
C GLU A 183 2.07 23.31 18.29
N PRO A 184 2.47 22.82 19.47
CA PRO A 184 2.72 23.69 20.61
C PRO A 184 3.92 24.61 20.36
N ASP A 185 3.75 25.92 20.59
CA ASP A 185 4.85 26.87 20.60
C ASP A 185 5.73 26.70 21.86
N ILE A 186 6.96 27.24 21.81
CA ILE A 186 7.87 27.24 22.97
C ILE A 186 7.20 27.96 24.15
N GLY A 187 6.81 27.20 25.17
CA GLY A 187 6.13 27.71 26.38
C GLY A 187 4.65 27.34 26.50
N ASN A 188 4.05 26.73 25.48
CA ASN A 188 2.72 26.14 25.55
C ASN A 188 2.84 24.61 25.44
N ILE A 189 2.20 23.88 26.35
CA ILE A 189 2.40 22.42 26.49
C ILE A 189 1.29 21.63 25.77
N SER A 190 0.13 22.25 25.53
CA SER A 190 -1.02 21.58 24.91
C SER A 190 -1.18 21.93 23.43
N ALA A 191 -1.37 20.88 22.61
CA ALA A 191 -1.80 21.04 21.22
C ALA A 191 -3.22 21.64 21.19
N ARG A 192 -3.43 22.64 20.34
CA ARG A 192 -4.71 23.35 20.22
C ARG A 192 -5.45 22.88 18.97
N LEU A 193 -6.67 22.34 19.14
CA LEU A 193 -7.56 22.03 18.03
C LEU A 193 -7.89 23.31 17.24
N LEU A 194 -7.71 23.25 15.92
CA LEU A 194 -7.99 24.36 15.00
C LEU A 194 -9.34 24.14 14.30
N TRP A 195 -9.56 22.94 13.79
CA TRP A 195 -10.83 22.50 13.21
C TRP A 195 -10.89 20.97 13.22
N GLN A 196 -12.11 20.44 13.10
CA GLN A 196 -12.40 19.02 12.99
C GLN A 196 -13.59 18.83 12.05
N GLU A 197 -13.48 17.86 11.14
CA GLU A 197 -14.54 17.54 10.20
C GLU A 197 -14.68 16.02 10.03
N PRO A 198 -15.91 15.47 10.03
CA PRO A 198 -16.15 14.07 9.76
C PRO A 198 -15.98 13.74 8.26
N PHE A 199 -15.90 12.45 7.92
CA PHE A 199 -15.72 12.00 6.53
C PHE A 199 -16.86 12.42 5.60
N GLU A 200 -18.10 12.43 6.08
CA GLU A 200 -19.30 12.70 5.28
C GLU A 200 -19.34 14.13 4.76
N LYS A 201 -18.59 15.06 5.37
CA LYS A 201 -18.49 16.43 4.90
C LYS A 201 -17.43 16.62 3.82
N LEU A 202 -16.51 15.68 3.59
CA LEU A 202 -15.51 15.83 2.53
C LEU A 202 -16.17 15.69 1.16
N ARG A 203 -16.27 16.80 0.43
CA ARG A 203 -16.78 16.83 -0.95
C ARG A 203 -15.73 16.35 -1.94
N SER A 204 -14.50 16.83 -1.79
CA SER A 204 -13.39 16.42 -2.65
C SER A 204 -12.04 16.58 -1.94
N SER A 205 -11.07 15.80 -2.39
CA SER A 205 -9.65 15.99 -2.05
C SER A 205 -8.84 16.07 -3.32
N SER A 206 -7.79 16.88 -3.31
CA SER A 206 -6.86 16.99 -4.44
C SER A 206 -5.47 17.39 -3.97
N ASP A 207 -4.48 17.13 -4.82
CA ASP A 207 -3.09 17.48 -4.53
C ASP A 207 -2.34 17.92 -5.79
N ASP A 208 -1.26 18.68 -5.60
CA ASP A 208 -0.38 19.16 -6.68
C ASP A 208 0.78 18.19 -7.00
N ASN A 209 0.78 17.00 -6.37
CA ASN A 209 1.87 16.01 -6.35
C ASN A 209 3.19 16.48 -5.71
N ASN A 210 3.27 17.71 -5.17
CA ASN A 210 4.50 18.29 -4.66
C ASN A 210 4.43 18.61 -3.17
N HIS A 211 3.57 19.54 -2.75
CA HIS A 211 3.46 19.97 -1.35
C HIS A 211 2.02 20.32 -0.92
N LEU A 212 1.13 20.68 -1.85
CA LEU A 212 -0.20 21.16 -1.52
C LEU A 212 -1.22 20.02 -1.52
N LEU A 213 -1.92 19.90 -0.40
CA LEU A 213 -3.15 19.12 -0.24
C LEU A 213 -4.32 20.09 -0.08
N MET A 214 -5.37 19.92 -0.89
CA MET A 214 -6.62 20.65 -0.74
C MET A 214 -7.72 19.70 -0.30
N LEU A 215 -8.39 20.01 0.82
CA LEU A 215 -9.55 19.30 1.33
C LEU A 215 -10.75 20.24 1.28
N ASP A 216 -11.75 19.86 0.50
CA ASP A 216 -12.93 20.67 0.25
C ASP A 216 -14.10 20.08 1.02
N PHE A 217 -14.53 20.77 2.06
CA PHE A 217 -15.60 20.33 2.96
C PHE A 217 -16.91 21.08 2.68
N HIS A 218 -18.03 20.41 2.91
CA HIS A 218 -19.34 21.05 2.99
C HIS A 218 -19.42 21.92 4.25
N GLY A 219 -19.61 23.23 4.12
CA GLY A 219 -19.79 24.13 5.27
C GLY A 219 -19.24 25.53 5.09
N GLU A 220 -19.04 26.22 6.20
CA GLU A 220 -18.42 27.56 6.25
C GLU A 220 -16.89 27.49 6.14
N GLU A 221 -16.33 26.34 6.52
CA GLU A 221 -14.91 26.00 6.48
C GLU A 221 -14.32 26.06 5.06
N GLY A 222 -15.11 25.67 4.06
CA GLY A 222 -14.73 25.71 2.65
C GLY A 222 -13.55 24.80 2.31
N VAL A 223 -12.61 25.32 1.52
CA VAL A 223 -11.42 24.60 1.06
C VAL A 223 -10.26 24.84 2.02
N MET A 224 -9.75 23.77 2.61
CA MET A 224 -8.56 23.76 3.46
C MET A 224 -7.32 23.48 2.63
N GLU A 225 -6.40 24.43 2.59
CA GLU A 225 -5.09 24.31 1.93
C GLU A 225 -4.00 23.96 2.94
N LEU A 226 -3.49 22.73 2.87
CA LEU A 226 -2.48 22.20 3.77
C LEU A 226 -1.18 21.94 3.00
N TYR A 227 -0.06 22.41 3.54
CA TYR A 227 1.26 22.30 2.90
C TYR A 227 2.12 21.29 3.64
N PHE A 228 2.55 20.24 2.94
CA PHE A 228 3.39 19.17 3.44
C PHE A 228 4.86 19.42 3.05
N ASP A 229 5.80 18.87 3.81
CA ASP A 229 7.24 18.98 3.49
C ASP A 229 7.62 18.25 2.19
N ALA A 230 6.77 17.33 1.73
CA ALA A 230 6.93 16.56 0.51
C ALA A 230 5.55 16.19 -0.06
N SER A 231 5.52 15.34 -1.07
CA SER A 231 4.29 14.98 -1.77
C SER A 231 3.23 14.43 -0.80
N PRO A 232 1.99 14.95 -0.82
CA PRO A 232 0.91 14.48 0.06
C PRO A 232 0.33 13.13 -0.39
N LYS A 233 0.93 12.44 -1.37
CA LYS A 233 0.45 11.12 -1.83
C LYS A 233 0.38 10.09 -0.72
N SER A 234 1.29 10.12 0.25
CA SER A 234 1.17 9.23 1.41
C SER A 234 -0.14 9.48 2.15
N PHE A 235 -0.50 10.74 2.43
CA PHE A 235 -1.78 11.09 3.03
C PHE A 235 -2.97 10.63 2.19
N VAL A 236 -2.98 10.92 0.89
CA VAL A 236 -4.09 10.57 -0.02
C VAL A 236 -4.36 9.06 -0.03
N PHE A 237 -3.32 8.23 0.04
CA PHE A 237 -3.49 6.78 0.11
C PHE A 237 -4.07 6.32 1.45
N HIS A 238 -3.63 6.89 2.57
CA HIS A 238 -4.24 6.59 3.86
C HIS A 238 -5.70 7.05 3.92
N LEU A 239 -6.00 8.22 3.38
CA LEU A 239 -7.37 8.72 3.28
C LEU A 239 -8.26 7.71 2.54
N HIS A 240 -7.82 7.19 1.39
CA HIS A 240 -8.56 6.16 0.67
C HIS A 240 -8.67 4.81 1.39
N ALA A 241 -7.72 4.48 2.26
CA ALA A 241 -7.81 3.27 3.08
C ALA A 241 -8.87 3.41 4.19
N PHE A 242 -9.08 4.62 4.71
CA PHE A 242 -10.03 4.91 5.79
C PHE A 242 -11.47 5.12 5.28
N PHE A 243 -11.65 5.39 3.97
CA PHE A 243 -12.95 5.47 3.29
C PHE A 243 -13.61 4.11 3.04
#